data_AF-A0A516KDU2-F1
#
_entry.id   AF-A0A516KDU2-F1
#
_cell.length_a   1.000
_cell.length_b   1.000
_cell.length_c   1.000
_cell.angle_alpha   90.00
_cell.angle_beta   90.00
_cell.angle_gamma   90.00
#
_symmetry.space_group_name_H-M   'P 1'
#
loop_
_entity.id
_entity.type
_entity.pdbx_description
1 polymer ?
#
loop_
_entity_poly.entity_id
_entity_poly.type
_entity_poly.pdbx_seq_one_letter_code
_entity_poly.pdbx_strand_id
1 'polypeptide(L)'
;MNFQLHEAIEILERTPRTLDSFLNGLSDSWLTCKEGENTWNVSEVVEHLIEGEIYNWIPRLEFILKEGDRNAFPAFDRFSHLEKKERSMNELHPNC
;
A
#
# COMPACT_ATOMS: atom_id res chain seq x y z
N MET A 1 -8.49 8.20 -19.97
CA MET A 1 -7.51 7.10 -19.98
C MET A 1 -8.27 5.80 -20.15
N ASN A 2 -7.90 4.98 -21.13
CA ASN A 2 -8.52 3.67 -21.31
C ASN A 2 -7.69 2.62 -20.57
N PHE A 3 -8.32 1.74 -19.80
CA PHE A 3 -7.59 0.69 -19.08
C PHE A 3 -6.99 -0.31 -20.07
N GLN A 4 -5.68 -0.55 -19.96
CA GLN A 4 -4.96 -1.60 -20.65
C GLN A 4 -4.22 -2.44 -19.61
N LEU A 5 -4.43 -3.76 -19.63
CA LEU A 5 -3.89 -4.65 -18.59
C LEU A 5 -2.36 -4.62 -18.53
N HIS A 6 -1.68 -4.61 -19.69
CA HIS A 6 -0.22 -4.59 -19.75
C HIS A 6 0.35 -3.28 -19.19
N GLU A 7 -0.23 -2.13 -19.57
CA GLU A 7 0.18 -0.81 -19.03
C GLU A 7 -0.05 -0.73 -17.51
N ALA A 8 -1.13 -1.34 -17.00
CA ALA A 8 -1.38 -1.40 -15.56
C ALA A 8 -0.32 -2.23 -14.81
N ILE A 9 0.03 -3.40 -15.34
CA ILE A 9 1.07 -4.27 -14.77
C ILE A 9 2.42 -3.54 -14.73
N GLU A 10 2.77 -2.79 -15.78
CA GLU A 10 4.01 -2.03 -15.83
C GLU A 10 4.17 -1.05 -14.66
N ILE A 11 3.09 -0.37 -14.26
CA ILE A 11 3.13 0.58 -13.13
C ILE A 11 3.15 -0.17 -11.79
N LEU A 12 2.30 -1.19 -11.64
CA LEU A 12 2.20 -1.96 -10.39
C LEU A 12 3.52 -2.65 -10.04
N GLU A 13 4.20 -3.27 -11.02
CA GLU A 13 5.47 -3.98 -10.77
C GLU A 13 6.63 -3.05 -10.40
N ARG A 14 6.59 -1.78 -10.83
CA ARG A 14 7.66 -0.79 -10.58
C ARG A 14 7.50 -0.10 -9.24
N THR A 15 6.28 0.05 -8.76
CA THR A 15 5.96 0.88 -7.57
C THR A 15 6.78 0.52 -6.33
N PRO A 16 6.97 -0.76 -5.94
CA PRO A 16 7.76 -1.09 -4.75
C PRO A 16 9.22 -0.64 -4.86
N ARG A 17 9.87 -0.88 -6.00
CA ARG A 17 11.27 -0.50 -6.21
C ARG A 17 11.45 1.01 -6.34
N THR A 18 10.47 1.69 -6.92
CA THR A 18 10.47 3.16 -7.00
C THR A 18 10.38 3.77 -5.61
N LEU A 19 9.47 3.31 -4.75
CA LEU A 19 9.36 3.81 -3.38
C LEU A 19 10.60 3.52 -2.55
N ASP A 20 11.13 2.30 -2.63
CA ASP A 20 12.38 1.94 -1.96
C ASP A 20 13.54 2.84 -2.40
N SER A 21 13.79 2.95 -3.71
CA SER A 21 14.89 3.77 -4.23
C SER A 21 14.74 5.26 -3.89
N PHE A 22 13.51 5.74 -3.72
CA PHE A 22 13.23 7.15 -3.46
C PHE A 22 13.30 7.50 -1.97
N LEU A 23 12.90 6.58 -1.09
CA LEU A 23 12.73 6.84 0.34
C LEU A 23 13.88 6.31 1.21
N ASN A 24 14.57 5.27 0.75
CA ASN A 24 15.63 4.62 1.51
C ASN A 24 16.86 5.54 1.65
N GLY A 25 17.42 5.60 2.87
CA GLY A 25 18.57 6.44 3.20
C GLY A 25 18.26 7.94 3.36
N LEU A 26 16.99 8.37 3.25
CA LEU A 26 16.61 9.74 3.58
C LEU A 26 16.66 10.02 5.09
N SER A 27 16.77 11.29 5.44
CA SER A 27 16.70 11.72 6.84
C SER A 27 15.29 11.54 7.42
N ASP A 28 15.21 11.29 8.74
CA ASP A 28 13.94 11.07 9.44
C ASP A 28 12.91 12.19 9.23
N SER A 29 13.36 13.44 9.05
CA SER A 29 12.47 14.58 8.78
C SER A 29 11.65 14.40 7.49
N TRP A 30 12.18 13.72 6.47
CA TRP A 30 11.45 13.40 5.25
C TRP A 30 10.47 12.24 5.46
N LEU A 31 10.80 11.30 6.34
CA LEU A 31 9.98 10.12 6.58
C LEU A 31 8.82 10.42 7.55
N THR A 32 9.00 11.40 8.43
CA THR A 32 8.04 11.77 9.49
C THR A 32 7.20 13.01 9.17
N CYS A 33 7.45 13.70 8.04
CA CYS A 33 6.65 14.86 7.64
C CYS A 33 5.21 14.47 7.27
N LYS A 34 4.28 15.41 7.46
CA LYS A 34 2.83 15.22 7.27
C LYS A 34 2.27 16.38 6.47
N GLU A 35 1.17 16.16 5.76
CA GLU A 35 0.48 17.20 4.97
C GLU A 35 -0.36 18.17 5.84
N GLY A 36 -0.50 17.88 7.12
CA GLY A 36 -1.27 18.69 8.07
C GLY A 36 -1.70 17.89 9.29
N GLU A 37 -2.49 18.51 10.14
CA GLU A 37 -3.08 17.84 11.30
C GLU A 37 -3.97 16.67 10.84
N ASN A 38 -3.91 15.54 11.57
CA ASN A 38 -4.69 14.33 11.27
C ASN A 38 -4.41 13.70 9.89
N THR A 39 -3.20 13.88 9.35
CA THR A 39 -2.73 13.20 8.13
C THR A 39 -1.64 12.17 8.45
N TRP A 40 -1.37 11.30 7.48
CA TRP A 40 -0.31 10.29 7.59
C TRP A 40 1.05 10.84 7.17
N ASN A 41 2.11 10.37 7.81
CA ASN A 41 3.47 10.57 7.35
C ASN A 41 3.85 9.56 6.25
N VAL A 42 5.04 9.71 5.69
CA VAL A 42 5.50 8.86 4.58
C VAL A 42 5.56 7.37 4.98
N SER A 43 6.06 7.05 6.18
CA SER A 43 6.11 5.66 6.67
C SER A 43 4.72 5.06 6.84
N GLU A 44 3.77 5.80 7.43
CA GLU A 44 2.37 5.40 7.60
C GLU A 44 1.70 5.16 6.22
N VAL A 45 2.00 5.99 5.21
CA VAL A 45 1.52 5.78 3.83
C VAL A 45 2.09 4.50 3.22
N VAL A 46 3.39 4.23 3.37
CA VAL A 46 4.01 2.99 2.86
C VAL A 46 3.42 1.75 3.54
N GLU A 47 3.24 1.79 4.85
CA GLU A 47 2.57 0.70 5.58
C GLU A 47 1.12 0.51 5.13
N HIS A 48 0.39 1.60 4.87
CA HIS A 48 -0.97 1.52 4.32
C HIS A 48 -1.00 0.85 2.93
N LEU A 49 -0.01 1.12 2.06
CA LEU A 49 0.10 0.43 0.77
C LEU A 49 0.28 -1.07 0.96
N ILE A 50 1.15 -1.49 1.91
CA ILE A 50 1.37 -2.91 2.23
C ILE A 50 0.06 -3.57 2.72
N GLU A 51 -0.70 -2.92 3.60
CA GLU A 51 -2.02 -3.42 4.02
C GLU A 51 -2.99 -3.59 2.84
N GLY A 52 -2.97 -2.63 1.90
CA GLY A 52 -3.76 -2.69 0.67
C GLY A 52 -3.41 -3.89 -0.21
N GLU A 53 -2.11 -4.18 -0.38
CA GLU A 53 -1.64 -5.33 -1.15
C GLU A 53 -2.09 -6.66 -0.53
N ILE A 54 -2.06 -6.79 0.80
CA ILE A 54 -2.38 -8.04 1.48
C ILE A 54 -3.90 -8.27 1.57
N TYR A 55 -4.67 -7.24 1.90
CA TYR A 55 -6.07 -7.41 2.33
C TYR A 55 -7.11 -6.78 1.42
N ASN A 56 -6.71 -6.00 0.40
CA ASN A 56 -7.66 -5.26 -0.43
C ASN A 56 -7.72 -5.80 -1.86
N TRP A 57 -6.69 -5.59 -2.67
CA TRP A 57 -6.80 -5.75 -4.12
C TRP A 57 -7.00 -7.19 -4.58
N ILE A 58 -6.07 -8.09 -4.23
CA ILE A 58 -6.15 -9.51 -4.62
C ILE A 58 -7.34 -10.20 -3.95
N PRO A 59 -7.61 -10.04 -2.63
CA PRO A 59 -8.79 -10.64 -2.01
C PRO A 59 -10.10 -10.21 -2.66
N ARG A 60 -10.23 -8.95 -3.10
CA ARG A 60 -11.43 -8.50 -3.82
C ARG A 60 -11.52 -9.05 -5.23
N LEU A 61 -10.40 -9.18 -5.94
CA LEU A 61 -10.40 -9.83 -7.25
C LEU A 61 -10.87 -11.28 -7.15
N GLU A 62 -10.34 -12.03 -6.17
CA GLU A 62 -10.78 -13.40 -5.87
C GLU A 62 -12.26 -13.45 -5.49
N PHE A 63 -12.73 -12.50 -4.68
CA PHE A 63 -14.13 -12.40 -4.29
C PHE A 63 -15.04 -12.19 -5.51
N ILE A 64 -14.69 -11.29 -6.43
CA ILE A 64 -15.45 -11.06 -7.67
C ILE A 64 -15.54 -12.36 -8.49
N LEU A 65 -14.42 -13.06 -8.66
CA LEU A 65 -14.36 -14.29 -9.45
C LEU A 65 -15.18 -15.43 -8.83
N LYS A 66 -15.28 -15.48 -7.49
CA LYS A 66 -15.96 -16.55 -6.76
C LYS A 66 -17.44 -16.27 -6.50
N GLU A 67 -17.76 -15.08 -6.03
CA GLU A 67 -19.09 -14.72 -5.50
C GLU A 67 -19.95 -13.95 -6.52
N GLY A 68 -19.33 -13.37 -7.56
CA GLY A 68 -20.02 -12.56 -8.55
C GLY A 68 -20.65 -11.30 -7.93
N ASP A 69 -21.89 -11.00 -8.32
CA ASP A 69 -22.66 -9.83 -7.89
C ASP A 69 -23.61 -10.10 -6.70
N ARG A 70 -23.53 -11.29 -6.10
CA ARG A 70 -24.51 -11.76 -5.11
C ARG A 70 -24.25 -11.22 -3.71
N ASN A 71 -23.01 -10.92 -3.40
CA ASN A 71 -22.55 -10.55 -2.07
C ASN A 71 -21.77 -9.23 -2.12
N ALA A 72 -21.92 -8.41 -1.08
CA ALA A 72 -21.07 -7.23 -0.91
C ALA A 72 -19.66 -7.64 -0.47
N PHE A 73 -18.65 -6.83 -0.82
CA PHE A 73 -17.29 -7.04 -0.34
C PHE A 73 -17.22 -6.99 1.18
N PRO A 74 -16.34 -7.80 1.80
CA PRO A 74 -16.04 -7.65 3.21
C PRO A 74 -15.44 -6.26 3.49
N ALA A 75 -15.63 -5.77 4.71
CA ALA A 75 -15.04 -4.52 5.17
C ALA A 75 -13.51 -4.62 5.15
N PHE A 76 -12.85 -3.53 4.75
CA PHE A 76 -11.41 -3.37 4.79
C PHE A 76 -11.09 -2.28 5.80
N ASP A 77 -10.30 -2.62 6.82
CA ASP A 77 -9.82 -1.65 7.79
C ASP A 77 -8.62 -0.90 7.21
N ARG A 78 -8.85 0.34 6.79
CA ARG A 78 -7.80 1.19 6.20
C ARG A 78 -6.78 1.71 7.21
N PHE A 79 -7.06 1.58 8.51
CA PHE A 79 -6.24 2.11 9.61
C PHE A 79 -5.46 1.03 10.36
N SER A 80 -5.58 -0.25 9.96
CA SER A 80 -4.91 -1.40 10.60
C SER A 80 -3.39 -1.23 10.73
N HIS A 81 -2.75 -0.52 9.80
CA HIS A 81 -1.32 -0.20 9.86
C HIS A 81 -0.93 0.59 11.11
N LEU A 82 -1.80 1.49 11.60
CA LEU A 82 -1.53 2.33 12.78
C LEU A 82 -1.49 1.54 14.09
N GLU A 83 -2.04 0.31 14.10
CA GLU A 83 -2.01 -0.57 15.27
C GLU A 83 -0.70 -1.38 15.35
N LYS A 84 0.11 -1.39 14.28
CA LYS A 84 1.40 -2.07 14.25
C LYS A 84 2.46 -1.19 14.91
N LYS A 85 3.45 -1.82 15.55
CA LYS A 85 4.61 -1.08 16.07
C LYS A 85 5.32 -0.37 14.91
N GLU A 86 5.73 0.87 15.12
CA GLU A 86 6.57 1.62 14.19
C GLU A 86 7.75 0.74 13.74
N ARG A 87 7.86 0.56 12.42
CA ARG A 87 8.98 -0.14 11.78
C ARG A 87 9.85 0.90 11.09
N SER A 88 11.17 0.71 11.16
CA SER A 88 12.06 1.57 10.38
C SER A 88 11.80 1.37 8.88
N MET A 89 12.07 2.39 8.04
CA MET A 89 11.88 2.26 6.58
C MET A 89 12.66 1.06 6.00
N ASN A 90 13.80 0.74 6.60
CA ASN A 90 14.63 -0.42 6.25
C ASN A 90 13.99 -1.77 6.61
N GLU A 91 12.95 -1.80 7.43
CA GLU A 91 12.19 -3.00 7.80
C GLU A 91 10.90 -3.16 7.00
N LEU A 92 10.53 -2.13 6.21
CA LEU A 92 9.37 -2.15 5.31
C LEU A 92 9.69 -2.74 3.93
N HIS A 93 10.91 -3.26 3.73
CA HIS A 93 11.24 -3.98 2.52
C HIS A 93 10.35 -5.23 2.38
N PRO A 94 9.59 -5.36 1.28
CA PRO A 94 9.03 -6.65 0.92
C PRO A 94 10.23 -7.57 0.64
N ASN A 95 10.35 -8.65 1.42
CA ASN A 95 11.34 -9.70 1.16
C ASN A 95 11.31 -10.05 -0.34
N CYS A 96 12.46 -9.93 -1.01
CA CYS A 96 12.73 -10.75 -2.19
C CYS A 96 12.64 -12.23 -1.80
#